data_AF-A0A965UUN1-F1
#
_entry.id   AF-A0A965UUN1-F1
#
_cell.length_a   1.000
_cell.length_b   1.000
_cell.length_c   1.000
_cell.angle_alpha   90.00
_cell.angle_beta   90.00
_cell.angle_gamma   90.00
#
_symmetry.space_group_name_H-M   'P 1'
#
loop_
_entity.id
_entity.type
_entity.pdbx_description
1 polymer ?
#
loop_
_entity_poly.entity_id
_entity_poly.type
_entity_poly.pdbx_seq_one_letter_code
_entity_poly.pdbx_strand_id
1 'polypeptide(L)'
;ILTKNIKVESLPTFDIEYLFLNIRGKSVGEEIEVNIICPDDEETNTLVKIDLDSIKVQKNEDHTNQIKIDSTIMMEMKYPSLEQFIKTNFDFKNDNTMDQSFDLISSCIDKIYTEEEVWIAADVTKKELIDFLEQLNSSQFKQIEKFFETMPKLSHKIKVTNPKTEVESEVVLEGLASFFA
;
A
#
# COMPACT_ATOMS: atom_id res chain seq x y z
N ILE A 1 -24.17 -13.63 2.24
CA ILE A 1 -24.64 -12.48 3.04
C ILE A 1 -24.03 -11.23 2.42
N LEU A 2 -24.80 -10.48 1.63
CA LEU A 2 -24.43 -9.13 1.16
C LEU A 2 -25.00 -8.16 2.20
N THR A 3 -24.20 -7.75 3.17
CA THR A 3 -24.56 -6.73 4.15
C THR A 3 -24.84 -5.42 3.42
N LYS A 4 -26.10 -4.95 3.49
CA LYS A 4 -26.67 -3.86 2.68
C LYS A 4 -25.99 -2.47 2.75
N ASN A 5 -24.90 -2.30 3.50
CA ASN A 5 -24.27 -1.00 3.75
C ASN A 5 -22.73 -1.00 3.64
N ILE A 6 -22.10 -2.01 3.03
CA ILE A 6 -20.65 -1.94 2.79
C ILE A 6 -20.41 -1.22 1.46
N LYS A 7 -19.81 -0.02 1.53
CA LYS A 7 -19.28 0.69 0.35
C LYS A 7 -17.93 0.08 -0.01
N VAL A 8 -17.95 -0.87 -0.93
CA VAL A 8 -16.76 -1.62 -1.37
C VAL A 8 -15.67 -0.68 -1.88
N GLU A 9 -16.07 0.45 -2.49
CA GLU A 9 -15.16 1.47 -3.01
C GLU A 9 -14.32 2.15 -1.92
N SER A 10 -14.79 2.11 -0.67
CA SER A 10 -14.14 2.73 0.49
C SER A 10 -13.34 1.76 1.35
N LEU A 11 -13.35 0.47 1.00
CA LEU A 11 -12.57 -0.52 1.73
C LEU A 11 -11.07 -0.26 1.53
N PRO A 12 -10.24 -0.43 2.59
CA PRO A 12 -8.80 -0.37 2.47
C PRO A 12 -8.27 -1.33 1.40
N THR A 13 -7.24 -0.91 0.68
CA THR A 13 -6.60 -1.71 -0.37
C THR A 13 -6.30 -3.13 0.11
N PHE A 14 -5.64 -3.30 1.26
CA PHE A 14 -5.24 -4.62 1.77
C PHE A 14 -6.42 -5.57 2.02
N ASP A 15 -7.61 -5.06 2.37
CA ASP A 15 -8.82 -5.89 2.56
C ASP A 15 -9.34 -6.39 1.21
N ILE A 16 -9.29 -5.55 0.17
CA ILE A 16 -9.66 -5.95 -1.19
C ILE A 16 -8.64 -6.91 -1.76
N GLU A 17 -7.34 -6.65 -1.56
CA GLU A 17 -6.28 -7.55 -2.01
C GLU A 17 -6.44 -8.94 -1.40
N TYR A 18 -6.71 -8.99 -0.09
CA TYR A 18 -6.98 -10.23 0.62
C TYR A 18 -8.24 -10.93 0.06
N LEU A 19 -9.34 -10.21 -0.15
CA LEU A 19 -10.56 -10.78 -0.73
C LEU A 19 -10.31 -11.34 -2.13
N PHE A 20 -9.57 -10.60 -2.96
CA PHE A 20 -9.22 -11.00 -4.32
C PHE A 20 -8.39 -12.29 -4.34
N LEU A 21 -7.36 -12.38 -3.48
CA LEU A 21 -6.56 -13.60 -3.35
C LEU A 21 -7.41 -14.80 -2.95
N ASN A 22 -8.30 -14.65 -1.96
CA ASN A 22 -9.17 -15.75 -1.52
C ASN A 22 -10.12 -16.22 -2.62
N ILE A 23 -10.72 -15.29 -3.38
CA ILE A 23 -11.60 -15.63 -4.50
C ILE A 23 -10.81 -16.35 -5.60
N ARG A 24 -9.62 -15.85 -5.95
CA ARG A 24 -8.75 -16.49 -6.94
C ARG A 24 -8.37 -17.90 -6.50
N GLY A 25 -7.95 -18.07 -5.25
CA GLY A 25 -7.55 -19.37 -4.71
C GLY A 25 -8.63 -20.44 -4.86
N LYS A 26 -9.90 -20.07 -4.60
CA LYS A 26 -11.04 -20.99 -4.78
C LYS A 26 -11.47 -21.22 -6.23
N SER A 27 -11.09 -20.34 -7.15
CA SER A 27 -11.46 -20.43 -8.57
C SER A 27 -10.47 -21.22 -9.41
N VAL A 28 -9.16 -20.98 -9.23
CA VAL A 28 -8.10 -21.48 -10.14
C VAL A 28 -7.03 -22.33 -9.46
N GLY A 29 -7.12 -22.54 -8.13
CA GLY A 29 -6.17 -23.35 -7.35
C GLY A 29 -5.49 -22.55 -6.25
N GLU A 30 -5.06 -23.25 -5.19
CA GLU A 30 -4.51 -22.66 -3.96
C GLU A 30 -3.02 -22.29 -4.09
N GLU A 31 -2.36 -22.63 -5.20
CA GLU A 31 -0.95 -22.30 -5.45
C GLU A 31 -0.81 -21.34 -6.64
N ILE A 32 0.20 -20.45 -6.58
CA ILE A 32 0.65 -19.62 -7.69
C ILE A 32 2.14 -19.83 -7.96
N GLU A 33 2.52 -19.76 -9.23
CA GLU A 33 3.93 -19.76 -9.66
C GLU A 33 4.35 -18.33 -9.96
N VAL A 34 5.38 -17.84 -9.28
CA VAL A 34 5.94 -16.50 -9.45
C VAL A 34 7.37 -16.62 -9.95
N ASN A 35 7.72 -15.84 -10.97
CA ASN A 35 9.08 -15.77 -11.49
C ASN A 35 9.86 -14.67 -10.77
N ILE A 36 10.93 -15.03 -10.08
CA ILE A 36 11.72 -14.13 -9.23
C ILE A 36 13.12 -13.97 -9.83
N ILE A 37 13.57 -12.72 -9.97
CA ILE A 37 14.97 -12.42 -10.28
C ILE A 37 15.76 -12.56 -8.97
N CYS A 38 16.81 -13.38 -9.00
CA CYS A 38 17.63 -13.68 -7.84
C CYS A 38 18.39 -12.40 -7.41
N PRO A 39 18.29 -11.97 -6.13
CA PRO A 39 18.86 -10.69 -5.68
C PRO A 39 20.39 -10.62 -5.71
N ASP A 40 21.07 -11.76 -5.76
CA ASP A 40 22.52 -11.84 -5.66
C ASP A 40 23.25 -11.52 -6.98
N ASP A 41 22.62 -11.77 -8.12
CA ASP A 41 23.15 -11.45 -9.45
C ASP A 41 22.27 -10.51 -10.28
N GLU A 42 21.04 -10.22 -9.82
CA GLU A 42 20.04 -9.36 -10.48
C GLU A 42 19.72 -9.77 -11.94
N GLU A 43 20.08 -10.98 -12.36
CA GLU A 43 19.96 -11.47 -13.74
C GLU A 43 19.26 -12.83 -13.84
N THR A 44 19.51 -13.74 -12.90
CA THR A 44 19.03 -15.11 -12.97
C THR A 44 17.60 -15.22 -12.46
N ASN A 45 16.73 -15.84 -13.25
CA ASN A 45 15.34 -16.06 -12.88
C ASN A 45 15.14 -17.44 -12.24
N THR A 46 14.28 -17.52 -11.23
CA THR A 46 13.87 -18.76 -10.58
C THR A 46 12.36 -18.77 -10.36
N LEU A 47 11.74 -19.94 -10.58
CA LEU A 47 10.31 -20.12 -10.45
C LEU A 47 9.99 -20.64 -9.04
N VAL A 48 9.12 -19.94 -8.32
CA VAL A 48 8.76 -20.27 -6.93
C VAL A 48 7.26 -20.54 -6.85
N LYS A 49 6.89 -21.65 -6.22
CA LYS A 49 5.50 -21.96 -5.88
C LYS A 49 5.15 -21.39 -4.52
N ILE A 50 4.05 -20.64 -4.46
CA ILE A 50 3.57 -20.00 -3.25
C ILE A 50 2.13 -20.44 -3.02
N ASP A 51 1.86 -20.93 -1.81
CA ASP A 51 0.51 -21.21 -1.34
C ASP A 51 -0.20 -19.88 -1.03
N LEU A 52 -1.31 -19.61 -1.71
CA LEU A 52 -2.13 -18.41 -1.53
C LEU A 52 -2.67 -18.29 -0.10
N ASP A 53 -2.94 -19.40 0.59
CA ASP A 53 -3.41 -19.36 1.98
C ASP A 53 -2.30 -18.89 2.94
N SER A 54 -1.03 -19.02 2.56
CA SER A 54 0.11 -18.54 3.34
C SER A 54 0.33 -17.02 3.22
N ILE A 55 -0.30 -16.38 2.24
CA ILE A 55 -0.24 -14.93 2.04
C ILE A 55 -1.26 -14.27 2.98
N LYS A 56 -0.78 -13.40 3.87
CA LYS A 56 -1.61 -12.73 4.88
C LYS A 56 -1.34 -11.24 4.90
N VAL A 57 -2.32 -10.49 5.40
CA VAL A 57 -2.12 -9.08 5.73
C VAL A 57 -1.21 -9.00 6.95
N GLN A 58 -0.02 -8.46 6.76
CA GLN A 58 0.93 -8.19 7.84
C GLN A 58 0.66 -6.80 8.40
N LYS A 59 0.65 -6.69 9.73
CA LYS A 59 0.49 -5.41 10.45
C LYS A 59 1.78 -5.10 11.17
N ASN A 60 2.27 -3.87 11.01
CA ASN A 60 3.41 -3.39 11.77
C ASN A 60 2.94 -2.88 13.15
N GLU A 61 3.60 -3.27 14.23
CA GLU A 61 3.26 -2.85 15.59
C GLU A 61 3.45 -1.35 15.80
N ASP A 62 4.38 -0.72 15.07
CA ASP A 62 4.64 0.71 15.12
C ASP A 62 3.68 1.54 14.26
N HIS A 63 2.72 0.89 13.58
CA HIS A 63 1.80 1.57 12.70
C HIS A 63 0.75 2.37 13.48
N THR A 64 0.56 3.62 13.07
CA THR A 64 -0.47 4.51 13.59
C THR A 64 -1.07 5.31 12.44
N ASN A 65 -2.37 5.57 12.50
CA ASN A 65 -3.04 6.46 11.56
C ASN A 65 -2.91 7.94 11.96
N GLN A 66 -2.35 8.23 13.14
CA GLN A 66 -2.11 9.59 13.61
C GLN A 66 -0.64 9.97 13.44
N ILE A 67 -0.39 11.00 12.64
CA ILE A 67 0.93 11.51 12.29
C ILE A 67 1.10 12.87 12.94
N LYS A 68 2.06 12.96 13.86
CA LYS A 68 2.45 14.25 14.43
C LYS A 68 3.36 14.98 13.45
N ILE A 69 2.82 15.99 12.78
CA ILE A 69 3.55 16.79 11.77
C ILE A 69 4.54 17.72 12.47
N ASP A 70 4.10 18.41 13.53
CA ASP A 70 4.97 19.22 14.39
C ASP A 70 4.37 19.34 15.81
N SER A 71 4.75 20.39 16.56
CA SER A 71 4.25 20.63 17.91
C SER A 71 2.77 20.99 17.97
N THR A 72 2.21 21.58 16.91
CA THR A 72 0.87 22.18 16.87
C THR A 72 -0.06 21.48 15.87
N ILE A 73 0.48 20.72 14.92
CA ILE A 73 -0.27 20.04 13.86
C ILE A 73 -0.18 18.52 14.01
N MET A 74 -1.35 17.87 13.99
CA MET A 74 -1.50 16.42 13.89
C MET A 74 -2.40 16.07 12.71
N MET A 75 -2.03 15.06 11.95
CA MET A 75 -2.78 14.60 10.79
C MET A 75 -3.28 13.18 11.05
N GLU A 76 -4.57 12.95 10.87
CA GLU A 76 -5.19 11.63 10.91
C GLU A 76 -5.42 11.13 9.48
N MET A 77 -4.87 9.96 9.20
CA MET A 77 -4.91 9.32 7.90
C MET A 77 -5.97 8.22 7.86
N LYS A 78 -6.48 7.97 6.65
CA LYS A 78 -7.17 6.75 6.27
C LYS A 78 -6.31 6.00 5.25
N TYR A 79 -6.58 4.71 5.08
CA TYR A 79 -5.86 3.91 4.11
C TYR A 79 -6.32 4.22 2.68
N PRO A 80 -5.44 4.01 1.68
CA PRO A 80 -5.84 4.03 0.28
C PRO A 80 -7.04 3.11 0.05
N SER A 81 -8.00 3.61 -0.73
CA SER A 81 -9.22 2.87 -1.05
C SER A 81 -9.05 2.03 -2.31
N LEU A 82 -10.04 1.19 -2.63
CA LEU A 82 -10.09 0.45 -3.89
C LEU A 82 -10.00 1.37 -5.12
N GLU A 83 -10.70 2.49 -5.10
CA GLU A 83 -10.65 3.46 -6.21
C GLU A 83 -9.23 3.99 -6.41
N GLN A 84 -8.53 4.29 -5.31
CA GLN A 84 -7.15 4.73 -5.35
C GLN A 84 -6.21 3.60 -5.81
N PHE A 85 -6.43 2.37 -5.37
CA PHE A 85 -5.70 1.19 -5.84
C PHE A 85 -5.83 1.02 -7.37
N ILE A 86 -7.04 1.15 -7.91
CA ILE A 86 -7.28 1.03 -9.35
C ILE A 86 -6.55 2.14 -10.10
N LYS A 87 -6.69 3.40 -9.65
CA LYS A 87 -6.05 4.55 -10.28
C LYS A 87 -4.52 4.42 -10.28
N THR A 88 -3.91 3.98 -9.18
CA THR A 88 -2.45 3.85 -9.07
C THR A 88 -1.90 2.65 -9.86
N ASN A 89 -2.61 1.52 -9.92
CA ASN A 89 -2.07 0.28 -10.53
C ASN A 89 -2.51 0.05 -11.98
N PHE A 90 -3.61 0.64 -12.44
CA PHE A 90 -4.22 0.33 -13.73
C PHE A 90 -4.52 1.55 -14.62
N ASP A 91 -4.41 2.78 -14.11
CA ASP A 91 -4.61 4.00 -14.90
C ASP A 91 -3.27 4.66 -15.27
N PHE A 92 -2.68 4.21 -16.37
CA PHE A 92 -1.36 4.64 -16.88
C PHE A 92 -1.33 6.05 -17.51
N LYS A 93 -2.26 6.95 -17.13
CA LYS A 93 -2.48 8.22 -17.85
C LYS A 93 -1.66 9.42 -17.34
N ASN A 94 -0.95 9.29 -16.23
CA ASN A 94 -0.15 10.39 -15.66
C ASN A 94 1.33 9.98 -15.55
N ASP A 95 2.21 10.70 -16.26
CA ASP A 95 3.67 10.44 -16.25
C ASP A 95 4.41 11.19 -15.11
N ASN A 96 3.74 12.08 -14.37
CA ASN A 96 4.37 12.80 -13.26
C ASN A 96 4.18 12.06 -11.93
N THR A 97 5.23 11.36 -11.51
CA THR A 97 5.28 10.55 -10.27
C THR A 97 5.09 11.38 -9.00
N MET A 98 5.51 12.65 -9.01
CA MET A 98 5.34 13.53 -7.86
C MET A 98 3.87 13.91 -7.66
N ASP A 99 3.18 14.35 -8.72
CA ASP A 99 1.76 14.70 -8.66
C ASP A 99 0.91 13.50 -8.22
N GLN A 100 1.25 12.29 -8.68
CA GLN A 100 0.60 11.05 -8.24
C GLN A 100 0.79 10.79 -6.73
N SER A 101 1.97 11.11 -6.19
CA SER A 101 2.26 10.93 -4.77
C SER A 101 1.46 11.93 -3.92
N PHE A 102 1.41 13.21 -4.31
CA PHE A 102 0.58 14.21 -3.64
C PHE A 102 -0.92 13.88 -3.74
N ASP A 103 -1.37 13.38 -4.89
CA ASP A 103 -2.72 12.88 -5.09
C ASP A 103 -3.07 11.73 -4.13
N LEU A 104 -2.15 10.77 -3.97
CA LEU A 104 -2.32 9.63 -3.08
C LEU A 104 -2.33 10.06 -1.61
N ILE A 105 -1.38 10.90 -1.21
CA ILE A 105 -1.29 11.38 0.17
C ILE A 105 -2.56 12.17 0.51
N SER A 106 -2.95 13.15 -0.32
CA SER A 106 -4.14 13.98 -0.09
C SER A 106 -5.43 13.15 -0.04
N SER A 107 -5.56 12.11 -0.86
CA SER A 107 -6.73 11.23 -0.81
C SER A 107 -6.80 10.37 0.45
N CYS A 108 -5.67 10.18 1.13
CA CYS A 108 -5.54 9.43 2.39
C CYS A 108 -5.65 10.31 3.63
N ILE A 109 -5.80 11.63 3.52
CA ILE A 109 -6.05 12.49 4.68
C ILE A 109 -7.52 12.31 5.10
N ASP A 110 -7.75 12.07 6.39
CA ASP A 110 -9.09 12.08 7.00
C ASP A 110 -9.34 13.42 7.70
N LYS A 111 -8.43 13.81 8.60
CA LYS A 111 -8.51 15.08 9.32
C LYS A 111 -7.14 15.68 9.57
N ILE A 112 -7.10 17.01 9.66
CA ILE A 112 -5.93 17.75 10.14
C ILE A 112 -6.37 18.53 11.38
N TYR A 113 -5.65 18.33 12.47
CA TYR A 113 -5.87 18.99 13.75
C TYR A 113 -4.81 20.08 13.93
N THR A 114 -5.26 21.29 14.22
CA THR A 114 -4.40 22.42 14.62
C THR A 114 -4.77 22.83 16.05
N GLU A 115 -4.10 23.85 16.60
CA GLU A 115 -4.46 24.40 17.93
C GLU A 115 -5.85 25.06 17.95
N GLU A 116 -6.31 25.56 16.80
CA GLU A 116 -7.52 26.37 16.72
C GLU A 116 -8.73 25.57 16.22
N GLU A 117 -8.51 24.62 15.31
CA GLU A 117 -9.60 23.94 14.61
C GLU A 117 -9.23 22.54 14.08
N VAL A 118 -10.24 21.84 13.57
CA VAL A 118 -10.12 20.53 12.94
C VAL A 118 -10.62 20.64 11.50
N TRP A 119 -9.73 20.43 10.54
CA TRP A 119 -10.08 20.38 9.12
C TRP A 119 -10.47 18.96 8.78
N ILE A 120 -11.75 18.75 8.44
CA ILE A 120 -12.23 17.47 7.95
C ILE A 120 -11.97 17.41 6.45
N ALA A 121 -11.17 16.46 5.99
CA ALA A 121 -10.73 16.38 4.59
C ALA A 121 -11.89 16.30 3.59
N ALA A 122 -13.05 15.80 4.02
CA ALA A 122 -14.27 15.74 3.20
C ALA A 122 -14.92 17.11 2.94
N ASP A 123 -14.65 18.11 3.79
CA ASP A 123 -15.23 19.45 3.72
C ASP A 123 -14.27 20.47 3.07
N VAL A 124 -13.02 20.06 2.82
CA VAL A 124 -12.01 20.86 2.10
C VAL A 124 -11.81 20.36 0.68
N THR A 125 -11.38 21.26 -0.19
CA THR A 125 -11.06 20.92 -1.57
C THR A 125 -9.74 20.15 -1.64
N LYS A 126 -9.62 19.27 -2.64
CA LYS A 126 -8.35 18.60 -2.93
C LYS A 126 -7.19 19.57 -3.13
N LYS A 127 -7.46 20.74 -3.72
CA LYS A 127 -6.46 21.79 -3.93
C LYS A 127 -5.91 22.29 -2.59
N GLU A 128 -6.76 22.58 -1.63
CA GLU A 128 -6.33 23.04 -0.29
C GLU A 128 -5.48 22.00 0.43
N LEU A 129 -5.81 20.70 0.30
CA LEU A 129 -4.99 19.62 0.85
C LEU A 129 -3.62 19.52 0.18
N ILE A 130 -3.55 19.69 -1.15
CA ILE A 130 -2.26 19.70 -1.87
C ILE A 130 -1.45 20.94 -1.47
N ASP A 131 -2.07 22.12 -1.47
CA ASP A 131 -1.42 23.37 -1.08
C ASP A 131 -0.88 23.29 0.38
N PHE A 132 -1.55 22.53 1.28
CA PHE A 132 -1.04 22.20 2.62
C PHE A 132 0.19 21.28 2.57
N LEU A 133 0.13 20.20 1.78
CA LEU A 133 1.25 19.26 1.65
C LEU A 133 2.50 19.94 1.06
N GLU A 134 2.34 20.86 0.12
CA GLU A 134 3.46 21.61 -0.49
C GLU A 134 4.20 22.51 0.52
N GLN A 135 3.57 22.86 1.64
CA GLN A 135 4.18 23.66 2.71
C GLN A 135 5.01 22.79 3.68
N LEU A 136 4.89 21.47 3.62
CA LEU A 136 5.60 20.57 4.50
C LEU A 136 7.08 20.48 4.11
N ASN A 137 7.95 20.41 5.12
CA ASN A 137 9.37 20.18 4.90
C ASN A 137 9.69 18.67 4.83
N SER A 138 10.92 18.34 4.41
CA SER A 138 11.35 16.95 4.26
C SER A 138 11.24 16.10 5.53
N SER A 139 11.40 16.69 6.72
CA SER A 139 11.25 15.93 7.97
C SER A 139 9.80 15.56 8.26
N GLN A 140 8.86 16.41 7.87
CA GLN A 140 7.43 16.16 8.01
C GLN A 140 6.96 15.11 7.00
N PHE A 141 7.44 15.20 5.75
CA PHE A 141 7.19 14.18 4.74
C PHE A 141 7.67 12.80 5.15
N LYS A 142 8.81 12.67 5.82
CA LYS A 142 9.27 11.38 6.36
C LYS A 142 8.29 10.73 7.34
N GLN A 143 7.53 11.53 8.10
CA GLN A 143 6.50 10.98 8.99
C GLN A 143 5.31 10.42 8.19
N ILE A 144 4.98 11.07 7.06
CA ILE A 144 3.98 10.60 6.10
C ILE A 144 4.45 9.33 5.40
N GLU A 145 5.70 9.30 4.94
CA GLU A 145 6.32 8.10 4.34
C GLU A 145 6.25 6.92 5.31
N LYS A 146 6.59 7.13 6.59
CA LYS A 146 6.49 6.09 7.62
C LYS A 146 5.08 5.49 7.74
N PHE A 147 4.02 6.30 7.58
CA PHE A 147 2.65 5.78 7.56
C PHE A 147 2.45 4.79 6.41
N PHE A 148 2.87 5.12 5.18
CA PHE A 148 2.75 4.23 4.03
C PHE A 148 3.67 3.02 4.10
N GLU A 149 4.87 3.14 4.68
CA GLU A 149 5.78 2.01 4.87
C GLU A 149 5.25 0.98 5.88
N THR A 150 4.59 1.46 6.93
CA THR A 150 4.14 0.63 8.06
C THR A 150 2.68 0.20 7.95
N MET A 151 1.92 0.73 6.98
CA MET A 151 0.51 0.39 6.82
C MET A 151 0.32 -1.11 6.60
N PRO A 152 -0.82 -1.68 7.05
CA PRO A 152 -1.13 -3.06 6.78
C PRO A 152 -1.10 -3.35 5.28
N LYS A 153 -0.38 -4.40 4.90
CA LYS A 153 -0.22 -4.79 3.51
C LYS A 153 -0.19 -6.30 3.38
N LEU A 154 -0.67 -6.78 2.23
CA LEU A 154 -0.58 -8.17 1.87
C LEU A 154 0.89 -8.50 1.60
N SER A 155 1.50 -9.39 2.39
CA SER A 155 2.93 -9.66 2.29
C SER A 155 3.23 -11.14 2.56
N HIS A 156 4.22 -11.67 1.84
CA HIS A 156 4.74 -13.01 2.03
C HIS A 156 6.25 -13.04 1.81
N LYS A 157 6.97 -13.72 2.70
CA LYS A 157 8.42 -13.88 2.62
C LYS A 157 8.74 -15.25 2.04
N ILE A 158 9.54 -15.26 0.97
CA ILE A 158 10.01 -16.49 0.33
C ILE A 158 11.53 -16.56 0.41
N LYS A 159 12.04 -17.78 0.47
CA LYS A 159 13.46 -18.08 0.28
C LYS A 159 13.65 -18.57 -1.14
N VAL A 160 14.64 -18.01 -1.83
CA VAL A 160 14.98 -18.38 -3.21
C VAL A 160 16.44 -18.79 -3.26
N THR A 161 16.73 -19.88 -3.95
CA THR A 161 18.10 -20.32 -4.22
C THR A 161 18.40 -20.05 -5.68
N ASN A 162 19.44 -19.27 -5.94
CA ASN A 162 19.88 -18.99 -7.30
C ASN A 162 20.45 -20.28 -7.94
N PRO A 163 19.91 -20.75 -9.07
CA PRO A 163 20.34 -21.99 -9.70
C PRO A 163 21.74 -21.92 -10.34
N LYS A 164 22.33 -20.72 -10.52
CA LYS A 164 23.68 -20.54 -11.08
C LYS A 164 24.74 -20.33 -9.99
N THR A 165 24.44 -19.50 -8.99
CA THR A 165 25.40 -19.12 -7.94
C THR A 165 25.25 -19.95 -6.67
N GLU A 166 24.15 -20.69 -6.54
CA GLU A 166 23.75 -21.49 -5.37
C GLU A 166 23.54 -20.67 -4.09
N VAL A 167 23.44 -19.34 -4.19
CA VAL A 167 23.21 -18.44 -3.05
C VAL A 167 21.72 -18.47 -2.66
N GLU A 168 21.43 -18.68 -1.37
CA GLU A 168 20.08 -18.53 -0.80
C GLU A 168 19.85 -17.07 -0.41
N SER A 169 18.74 -16.49 -0.88
CA SER A 169 18.29 -15.12 -0.59
C SER A 169 16.86 -15.12 -0.07
N GLU A 170 16.51 -14.14 0.77
CA GLU A 170 15.13 -13.87 1.19
C GLU A 170 14.55 -12.75 0.33
N VAL A 171 13.35 -12.97 -0.21
CA VAL A 171 12.60 -11.99 -1.00
C VAL A 171 11.23 -11.77 -0.34
N VAL A 172 10.85 -10.51 -0.18
CA VAL A 172 9.52 -10.13 0.33
C VAL A 172 8.65 -9.75 -0.87
N LEU A 173 7.55 -10.45 -1.06
CA LEU A 173 6.52 -10.09 -2.03
C LEU A 173 5.43 -9.31 -1.33
N GLU A 174 5.05 -8.15 -1.89
CA GLU A 174 4.10 -7.23 -1.29
C GLU A 174 3.09 -6.71 -2.31
N GLY A 175 1.82 -6.66 -1.93
CA GLY A 175 0.73 -6.21 -2.80
C GLY A 175 0.41 -7.21 -3.91
N LEU A 176 -0.77 -7.07 -4.52
CA LEU A 176 -1.25 -8.03 -5.53
C LEU A 176 -0.35 -8.12 -6.77
N ALA A 177 0.26 -7.02 -7.19
CA ALA A 177 1.10 -6.99 -8.38
C ALA A 177 2.27 -7.98 -8.26
N SER A 178 2.93 -8.05 -7.10
CA SER A 178 4.05 -8.98 -6.89
C SER A 178 3.67 -10.47 -6.94
N PHE A 179 2.38 -10.80 -6.82
CA PHE A 179 1.90 -12.18 -6.91
C PHE A 179 1.41 -12.56 -8.32
N PHE A 180 1.21 -11.59 -9.22
CA PHE A 180 0.63 -11.81 -10.55
C PHE A 180 1.39 -11.16 -11.71
N ALA A 181 2.49 -10.46 -11.44
CA ALA A 181 3.39 -9.88 -12.44
C ALA A 181 4.19 -10.95 -13.19
#